data_AF-A0A2J6SGN5-F1
#
_entry.id   AF-A0A2J6SGN5-F1
#
_cell.length_a   1.000
_cell.length_b   1.000
_cell.length_c   1.000
_cell.angle_alpha   90.00
_cell.angle_beta   90.00
_cell.angle_gamma   90.00
#
_symmetry.space_group_name_H-M   'P 1'
#
loop_
_entity.id
_entity.type
_entity.pdbx_description
1 polymer ?
#
loop_
_entity_poly.entity_id
_entity_poly.type
_entity_poly.pdbx_seq_one_letter_code
_entity_poly.pdbx_strand_id
1 'polypeptide(L)'
;MERKDIRTRSIDESIWRDLSKDTFRQHLVNLEETTNAVPIAPQYFSAADWLPASPHDPNTKYSLPLVVEQRLADDFASLVAVDEGAQSVAAVCIEQHLGPPSLTLRFAALDISLNNETKTALEGWSSILSTVDADREENGSNAMKVLYHSIVRLHRRRLLARLRSSHWEKPKYLSKSHKKPLLKDIDNLIHRAQFSHTRKEAESRLQVEKHLRDLVSTYQAFENISGNHLEDLYSLVAASFEFCSTASIQDFLVRLEDSIGSTPTPQVASAIKSLRQIQKIASYRRIPISLVSIATRYPQMFTHGLSMAYLPPYQSIPTLIGYESWARTLHVHAEVQLALH
;
A
#
# COMPACT_ATOMS: atom_id res chain seq x y z
N MET A 1 -14.88 18.34 11.57
CA MET A 1 -13.46 18.70 11.76
C MET A 1 -13.23 20.01 11.02
N GLU A 2 -12.73 21.04 11.70
CA GLU A 2 -12.53 22.36 11.10
C GLU A 2 -11.34 22.31 10.13
N ARG A 3 -11.52 22.81 8.91
CA ARG A 3 -10.48 22.77 7.86
C ARG A 3 -9.50 23.91 8.03
N LYS A 4 -8.21 23.64 7.84
CA LYS A 4 -7.13 24.64 7.95
C LYS A 4 -7.05 25.56 6.73
N ASP A 5 -6.48 26.75 6.93
CA ASP A 5 -6.24 27.74 5.87
C ASP A 5 -5.15 27.32 4.87
N ILE A 6 -5.36 27.67 3.60
CA ILE A 6 -4.82 26.99 2.43
C ILE A 6 -3.37 27.42 2.07
N ARG A 7 -2.77 28.30 2.88
CA ARG A 7 -1.44 28.86 2.65
C ARG A 7 -0.61 28.74 3.91
N THR A 8 0.42 27.90 3.84
CA THR A 8 1.35 27.69 4.95
C THR A 8 2.54 28.64 4.93
N ARG A 9 2.74 29.41 3.84
CA ARG A 9 3.85 30.35 3.64
C ARG A 9 3.38 31.70 3.06
N SER A 10 4.15 32.76 3.31
CA SER A 10 3.95 34.08 2.69
C SER A 10 4.29 34.04 1.20
N ILE A 11 3.86 35.05 0.45
CA ILE A 11 4.13 35.15 -1.00
C ILE A 11 5.64 35.15 -1.27
N ASP A 12 6.42 35.82 -0.43
CA ASP A 12 7.88 35.97 -0.59
C ASP A 12 8.66 34.67 -0.31
N GLU A 13 8.09 33.77 0.49
CA GLU A 13 8.68 32.46 0.83
C GLU A 13 8.06 31.30 0.05
N SER A 14 7.17 31.59 -0.91
CA SER A 14 6.41 30.56 -1.61
C SER A 14 7.18 29.94 -2.77
N ILE A 15 6.91 28.66 -3.04
CA ILE A 15 7.42 27.97 -4.24
C ILE A 15 6.86 28.55 -5.54
N TRP A 16 5.80 29.35 -5.47
CA TRP A 16 5.15 29.96 -6.64
C TRP A 16 5.81 31.26 -7.11
N ARG A 17 7.00 31.61 -6.59
CA ARG A 17 7.72 32.83 -6.96
C ARG A 17 8.14 32.84 -8.43
N ASP A 18 8.78 31.76 -8.87
CA ASP A 18 9.39 31.68 -10.20
C ASP A 18 8.42 31.11 -11.25
N LEU A 19 7.44 30.31 -10.82
CA LEU A 19 6.36 29.77 -11.66
C LEU A 19 5.02 30.01 -10.98
N SER A 20 4.13 30.75 -11.64
CA SER A 20 2.80 31.01 -11.06
C SER A 20 2.02 29.71 -10.89
N LYS A 21 1.20 29.66 -9.84
CA LYS A 21 0.33 28.52 -9.52
C LYS A 21 -0.55 28.11 -10.70
N ASP A 22 -1.08 29.08 -11.45
CA ASP A 22 -1.98 28.83 -12.58
C ASP A 22 -1.22 28.29 -13.79
N THR A 23 -0.01 28.80 -14.06
CA THR A 23 0.87 28.25 -15.10
C THR A 23 1.23 26.79 -14.81
N PHE A 24 1.65 26.49 -13.58
CA PHE A 24 1.93 25.11 -13.16
C PHE A 24 0.73 24.18 -13.38
N ARG A 25 -0.48 24.63 -13.01
CA ARG A 25 -1.72 23.84 -13.19
C ARG A 25 -2.05 23.61 -14.66
N GLN A 26 -1.90 24.62 -15.51
CA GLN A 26 -2.14 24.45 -16.93
C GLN A 26 -1.18 23.41 -17.52
N HIS A 27 0.08 23.39 -17.09
CA HIS A 27 1.01 22.34 -17.49
C HIS A 27 0.57 20.93 -17.05
N LEU A 28 0.02 20.79 -15.83
CA LEU A 28 -0.54 19.50 -15.39
C LEU A 28 -1.74 19.07 -16.25
N VAL A 29 -2.66 19.98 -16.57
CA VAL A 29 -3.80 19.68 -17.47
C VAL A 29 -3.32 19.27 -18.85
N ASN A 30 -2.37 20.01 -19.43
CA ASN A 30 -1.79 19.68 -20.73
C ASN A 30 -1.10 18.30 -20.69
N LEU A 31 -0.45 17.94 -19.59
CA LEU A 31 0.16 16.63 -19.39
C LEU A 31 -0.90 15.53 -19.29
N GLU A 32 -1.97 15.74 -18.52
CA GLU A 32 -3.11 14.82 -18.41
C GLU A 32 -3.75 14.58 -19.78
N GLU A 33 -3.99 15.64 -20.56
CA GLU A 33 -4.50 15.57 -21.93
C GLU A 33 -3.58 14.73 -22.83
N THR A 34 -2.28 15.03 -22.81
CA THR A 34 -1.28 14.35 -23.65
C THR A 34 -1.13 12.87 -23.28
N THR A 35 -1.28 12.55 -21.99
CA THR A 35 -1.11 11.18 -21.46
C THR A 35 -2.42 10.42 -21.35
N ASN A 36 -3.56 11.05 -21.71
CA ASN A 36 -4.91 10.54 -21.46
C ASN A 36 -5.10 10.07 -20.00
N ALA A 37 -4.55 10.86 -19.07
CA ALA A 37 -4.52 10.58 -17.64
C ALA A 37 -3.93 9.20 -17.27
N VAL A 38 -3.05 8.63 -18.11
CA VAL A 38 -2.32 7.40 -17.80
C VAL A 38 -1.03 7.79 -17.05
N PRO A 39 -0.93 7.50 -15.74
CA PRO A 39 0.28 7.81 -15.00
C PRO A 39 1.47 7.03 -15.58
N ILE A 40 2.63 7.67 -15.62
CA ILE A 40 3.92 6.97 -15.79
C ILE A 40 4.01 5.92 -14.67
N ALA A 41 4.69 4.79 -14.95
CA ALA A 41 4.93 3.78 -13.92
C ALA A 41 5.57 4.45 -12.68
N PRO A 42 5.06 4.17 -11.46
CA PRO A 42 5.61 4.79 -10.25
C PRO A 42 7.08 4.39 -10.11
N GLN A 43 7.93 5.39 -9.92
CA GLN A 43 9.33 5.17 -9.59
C GLN A 43 9.45 4.97 -8.08
N TYR A 44 10.13 3.89 -7.69
CA TYR A 44 10.42 3.61 -6.28
C TYR A 44 11.78 4.20 -5.94
N PHE A 45 11.83 4.99 -4.88
CA PHE A 45 13.07 5.51 -4.31
C PHE A 45 13.22 4.84 -2.94
N SER A 46 14.17 3.91 -2.81
CA SER A 46 14.42 3.23 -1.55
C SER A 46 15.19 4.15 -0.62
N ALA A 47 14.89 4.19 0.68
CA ALA A 47 15.73 4.81 1.72
C ALA A 47 17.24 4.56 1.53
N ALA A 48 17.60 3.34 1.11
CA ALA A 48 18.98 2.95 0.88
C ALA A 48 19.67 3.66 -0.31
N ASP A 49 18.91 4.21 -1.25
CA ASP A 49 19.44 4.81 -2.49
C ASP A 49 19.94 6.25 -2.30
N TRP A 50 19.51 6.91 -1.23
CA TRP A 50 19.67 8.36 -0.98
C TRP A 50 20.18 8.68 0.41
N LEU A 51 20.25 7.69 1.32
CA LEU A 51 21.01 7.80 2.55
C LEU A 51 22.31 7.04 2.40
N PRO A 52 23.47 7.67 2.68
CA PRO A 52 24.72 6.93 2.76
C PRO A 52 24.55 5.81 3.79
N ALA A 53 25.08 4.63 3.46
CA ALA A 53 25.18 3.50 4.37
C ALA A 53 26.13 3.87 5.52
N SER A 54 25.68 4.72 6.45
CA SER A 54 26.33 4.93 7.72
C SER A 54 25.62 4.04 8.73
N PRO A 55 26.10 2.81 8.96
CA PRO A 55 25.64 2.02 10.09
C PRO A 55 26.08 2.78 11.34
N HIS A 56 25.12 3.44 11.98
CA HIS A 56 25.32 4.19 13.21
C HIS A 56 26.27 5.39 13.05
N ASP A 57 25.72 6.56 12.75
CA ASP A 57 26.31 7.75 13.37
C ASP A 57 26.22 7.53 14.90
N PRO A 58 27.33 7.50 15.66
CA PRO A 58 27.27 7.39 17.11
C PRO A 58 26.44 8.52 17.77
N ASN A 59 26.10 9.59 17.02
CA ASN A 59 25.18 10.65 17.43
C ASN A 59 23.72 10.45 16.99
N THR A 60 23.36 9.37 16.29
CA THR A 60 21.96 9.14 15.90
C THR A 60 21.10 8.87 17.14
N LYS A 61 20.23 9.82 17.48
CA LYS A 61 19.33 9.77 18.65
C LYS A 61 18.12 8.85 18.46
N TYR A 62 17.89 8.30 17.27
CA TYR A 62 16.71 7.49 16.96
C TYR A 62 16.88 6.03 17.39
N SER A 63 15.81 5.41 17.89
CA SER A 63 15.84 3.98 18.26
C SER A 63 15.31 3.06 17.16
N LEU A 64 14.48 3.59 16.25
CA LEU A 64 14.04 2.83 15.08
C LEU A 64 14.97 3.11 13.90
N PRO A 65 15.51 2.07 13.23
CA PRO A 65 16.15 2.24 11.94
C PRO A 65 15.15 2.78 10.90
N LEU A 66 15.60 3.63 9.98
CA LEU A 66 14.71 4.22 8.97
C LEU A 66 13.94 3.18 8.14
N VAL A 67 14.55 2.04 7.81
CA VAL A 67 13.85 0.96 7.09
C VAL A 67 12.66 0.41 7.88
N VAL A 68 12.74 0.39 9.21
CA VAL A 68 11.65 -0.01 10.10
C VAL A 68 10.59 1.10 10.16
N GLU A 69 11.02 2.35 10.25
CA GLU A 69 10.13 3.51 10.23
C GLU A 69 9.31 3.59 8.94
N GLN A 70 9.98 3.50 7.78
CA GLN A 70 9.34 3.48 6.47
C GLN A 70 8.37 2.30 6.35
N ARG A 71 8.77 1.10 6.82
CA ARG A 71 7.89 -0.07 6.81
C ARG A 71 6.62 0.17 7.63
N LEU A 72 6.75 0.73 8.84
CA LEU A 72 5.60 1.07 9.68
C LEU A 72 4.69 2.10 8.99
N ALA A 73 5.28 3.17 8.42
CA ALA A 73 4.55 4.19 7.69
C ALA A 73 3.75 3.61 6.53
N ASP A 74 4.40 2.82 5.66
CA ASP A 74 3.77 2.19 4.50
C ASP A 74 2.66 1.22 4.91
N ASP A 75 2.90 0.41 5.94
CA ASP A 75 1.95 -0.58 6.43
C ASP A 75 0.69 0.11 6.97
N PHE A 76 0.84 1.12 7.84
CA PHE A 76 -0.31 1.88 8.35
C PHE A 76 -1.00 2.72 7.28
N ALA A 77 -0.26 3.32 6.33
CA ALA A 77 -0.86 4.02 5.20
C ALA A 77 -1.74 3.08 4.36
N SER A 78 -1.29 1.84 4.14
CA SER A 78 -2.09 0.82 3.47
C SER A 78 -3.33 0.41 4.27
N LEU A 79 -3.21 0.30 5.61
CA LEU A 79 -4.29 -0.12 6.50
C LEU A 79 -5.40 0.93 6.68
N VAL A 80 -5.09 2.22 6.61
CA VAL A 80 -6.14 3.25 6.70
C VAL A 80 -6.82 3.53 5.36
N ALA A 81 -6.22 3.11 4.25
CA ALA A 81 -6.88 3.12 2.95
C ALA A 81 -7.87 1.94 2.87
N VAL A 82 -9.05 2.06 3.48
CA VAL A 82 -10.00 0.93 3.59
C VAL A 82 -10.79 0.67 2.31
N ASP A 83 -10.90 1.63 1.38
CA ASP A 83 -11.68 1.54 0.15
C ASP A 83 -10.81 1.63 -1.13
N GLU A 84 -11.46 1.54 -2.30
CA GLU A 84 -10.82 1.74 -3.60
C GLU A 84 -11.01 3.17 -4.14
N GLY A 85 -10.06 3.61 -4.97
CA GLY A 85 -10.11 4.89 -5.67
C GLY A 85 -9.42 6.04 -4.94
N ALA A 86 -9.41 7.21 -5.59
CA ALA A 86 -8.73 8.41 -5.11
C ALA A 86 -9.25 8.93 -3.76
N GLN A 87 -10.46 8.53 -3.37
CA GLN A 87 -11.07 8.85 -2.07
C GLN A 87 -10.45 8.05 -0.91
N SER A 88 -9.70 6.99 -1.21
CA SER A 88 -9.02 6.15 -0.23
C SER A 88 -7.50 6.22 -0.40
N VAL A 89 -6.98 7.44 -0.35
CA VAL A 89 -5.56 7.76 -0.32
C VAL A 89 -5.19 8.24 1.07
N ALA A 90 -4.08 7.75 1.58
CA ALA A 90 -3.54 8.11 2.87
C ALA A 90 -2.02 8.16 2.82
N ALA A 91 -1.47 9.05 3.62
CA ALA A 91 -0.06 9.10 3.98
C ALA A 91 0.04 9.00 5.51
N VAL A 92 1.07 8.28 5.97
CA VAL A 92 1.36 8.13 7.39
C VAL A 92 2.81 8.50 7.63
N CYS A 93 3.04 9.23 8.72
CA CYS A 93 4.37 9.51 9.24
C CYS A 93 4.49 8.88 10.62
N ILE A 94 5.67 8.35 10.94
CA ILE A 94 6.02 7.88 12.27
C ILE A 94 6.78 8.98 12.98
N GLU A 95 6.33 9.36 14.16
CA GLU A 95 7.07 10.25 15.05
C GLU A 95 7.53 9.46 16.26
N GLN A 96 8.84 9.42 16.47
CA GLN A 96 9.46 8.74 17.59
C GLN A 96 9.68 9.72 18.76
N HIS A 97 9.23 9.34 19.96
CA HIS A 97 9.51 10.03 21.21
C HIS A 97 10.54 9.23 22.00
N LEU A 98 11.57 9.90 22.51
CA LEU A 98 12.67 9.27 23.27
C LEU A 98 12.50 9.38 24.79
N GLY A 99 11.64 10.29 25.26
CA GLY A 99 11.44 10.54 26.68
C GLY A 99 9.99 10.91 26.98
N PRO A 100 9.13 9.97 27.44
CA PRO A 100 9.32 8.51 27.47
C PRO A 100 9.28 7.87 26.07
N PRO A 101 9.88 6.68 25.88
CA PRO A 101 9.82 5.92 24.62
C PRO A 101 8.37 5.66 24.16
N SER A 102 8.01 6.17 23.00
CA SER A 102 6.69 5.92 22.38
C SER A 102 6.67 6.30 20.90
N LEU A 103 5.63 5.86 20.20
CA LEU A 103 5.38 6.22 18.80
C LEU A 103 4.07 6.98 18.66
N THR A 104 4.11 8.05 17.86
CA THR A 104 2.92 8.72 17.34
C THR A 104 2.80 8.46 15.84
N LEU A 105 1.68 7.88 15.43
CA LEU A 105 1.30 7.74 14.03
C LEU A 105 0.55 9.01 13.60
N ARG A 106 1.09 9.74 12.64
CA ARG A 106 0.44 10.92 12.06
C ARG A 106 -0.20 10.55 10.73
N PHE A 107 -1.53 10.65 10.66
CA PHE A 107 -2.30 10.31 9.49
C PHE A 107 -2.70 11.57 8.71
N ALA A 108 -2.35 11.62 7.44
CA ALA A 108 -2.92 12.51 6.45
C ALA A 108 -3.75 11.68 5.47
N ALA A 109 -5.06 11.61 5.69
CA ALA A 109 -5.97 10.85 4.85
C ALA A 109 -7.25 11.64 4.58
N LEU A 110 -7.93 11.31 3.50
CA LEU A 110 -9.24 11.89 3.20
C LEU A 110 -10.28 11.43 4.24
N ASP A 111 -11.24 12.30 4.55
CA ASP A 111 -12.23 12.10 5.64
C ASP A 111 -12.94 10.73 5.59
N ILE A 112 -13.18 10.18 4.39
CA ILE A 112 -13.84 8.88 4.19
C ILE A 112 -12.98 7.71 4.70
N SER A 113 -11.65 7.84 4.65
CA SER A 113 -10.70 6.80 5.03
C SER A 113 -10.52 6.68 6.55
N LEU A 114 -10.86 7.72 7.32
CA LEU A 114 -10.69 7.78 8.78
C LEU A 114 -12.04 7.86 9.50
N ASN A 115 -12.96 6.99 9.10
CA ASN A 115 -14.23 6.82 9.79
C ASN A 115 -14.02 6.20 11.19
N ASN A 116 -15.07 6.20 12.02
CA ASN A 116 -14.99 5.69 13.39
C ASN A 116 -14.60 4.20 13.45
N GLU A 117 -15.06 3.39 12.50
CA GLU A 117 -14.72 1.96 12.43
C GLU A 117 -13.21 1.75 12.25
N THR A 118 -12.58 2.53 11.37
CA THR A 118 -11.15 2.47 11.13
C THR A 118 -10.35 2.94 12.35
N LYS A 119 -10.80 4.00 13.02
CA LYS A 119 -10.16 4.49 14.25
C LYS A 119 -10.22 3.47 15.38
N THR A 120 -11.39 2.87 15.61
CA THR A 120 -11.55 1.79 16.60
C THR A 120 -10.69 0.58 16.26
N ALA A 121 -10.57 0.23 14.97
CA ALA A 121 -9.69 -0.86 14.55
C ALA A 121 -8.21 -0.54 14.84
N LEU A 122 -7.74 0.68 14.50
CA LEU A 122 -6.38 1.14 14.80
C LEU A 122 -6.09 1.09 16.30
N GLU A 123 -6.99 1.59 17.14
CA GLU A 123 -6.89 1.54 18.61
C GLU A 123 -6.83 0.10 19.13
N GLY A 124 -7.66 -0.79 18.57
CA GLY A 124 -7.61 -2.22 18.86
C GLY A 124 -6.27 -2.86 18.48
N TRP A 125 -5.73 -2.52 17.31
CA TRP A 125 -4.42 -3.03 16.88
C TRP A 125 -3.28 -2.49 17.74
N SER A 126 -3.34 -1.22 18.12
CA SER A 126 -2.41 -0.58 19.06
C SER A 126 -2.38 -1.32 20.40
N SER A 127 -3.56 -1.62 20.94
CA SER A 127 -3.69 -2.42 22.17
C SER A 127 -3.07 -3.81 22.02
N ILE A 128 -3.38 -4.54 20.94
CA ILE A 128 -2.78 -5.86 20.69
C ILE A 128 -1.25 -5.78 20.64
N LEU A 129 -0.69 -4.83 19.88
CA LEU A 129 0.75 -4.66 19.73
C LEU A 129 1.45 -4.29 21.03
N SER A 130 0.79 -3.56 21.94
CA SER A 130 1.32 -3.22 23.26
C SER A 130 1.50 -4.43 24.19
N THR A 131 0.83 -5.54 23.90
CA THR A 131 0.88 -6.77 24.71
C THR A 131 1.82 -7.84 24.16
N VAL A 132 2.45 -7.58 23.01
CA VAL A 132 3.42 -8.50 22.41
C VAL A 132 4.67 -8.52 23.27
N ASP A 133 5.03 -9.72 23.74
CA ASP A 133 6.17 -9.95 24.62
C ASP A 133 7.17 -10.85 23.90
N ALA A 134 8.45 -10.45 23.89
CA ALA A 134 9.52 -11.19 23.27
C ALA A 134 9.77 -12.55 23.93
N ASP A 135 9.46 -12.67 25.23
CA ASP A 135 9.74 -13.88 26.02
C ASP A 135 8.61 -14.92 25.91
N ARG A 136 7.52 -14.61 25.18
CA ARG A 136 6.33 -15.47 25.08
C ARG A 136 5.89 -15.64 23.64
N GLU A 137 6.45 -16.64 22.97
CA GLU A 137 6.13 -16.96 21.56
C GLU A 137 4.62 -17.15 21.30
N GLU A 138 3.90 -17.75 22.26
CA GLU A 138 2.44 -17.93 22.19
C GLU A 138 1.68 -16.59 22.10
N ASN A 139 2.14 -15.55 22.81
CA ASN A 139 1.55 -14.21 22.75
C ASN A 139 1.73 -13.60 21.35
N GLY A 140 2.92 -13.73 20.77
CA GLY A 140 3.20 -13.24 19.42
C GLY A 140 2.35 -13.93 18.35
N SER A 141 2.21 -15.26 18.43
CA SER A 141 1.36 -16.04 17.51
C SER A 141 -0.12 -15.66 17.63
N ASN A 142 -0.63 -15.53 18.85
CA ASN A 142 -2.01 -15.11 19.08
C ASN A 142 -2.25 -13.66 18.61
N ALA A 143 -1.37 -12.72 18.95
CA ALA A 143 -1.45 -11.33 18.51
C ALA A 143 -1.47 -11.24 16.98
N MET A 144 -0.60 -12.00 16.30
CA MET A 144 -0.55 -12.07 14.85
C MET A 144 -1.87 -12.58 14.26
N LYS A 145 -2.45 -13.65 14.83
CA LYS A 145 -3.74 -14.20 14.39
C LYS A 145 -4.88 -13.19 14.57
N VAL A 146 -4.97 -12.57 15.74
CA VAL A 146 -6.04 -11.58 16.03
C VAL A 146 -5.92 -10.36 15.12
N LEU A 147 -4.71 -9.81 14.95
CA LEU A 147 -4.45 -8.70 14.02
C LEU A 147 -4.82 -9.08 12.60
N TYR A 148 -4.39 -10.26 12.13
CA TYR A 148 -4.67 -10.74 10.80
C TYR A 148 -6.18 -10.81 10.49
N HIS A 149 -6.95 -11.43 11.38
CA HIS A 149 -8.40 -11.54 11.20
C HIS A 149 -9.07 -10.16 11.25
N SER A 150 -8.67 -9.31 12.19
CA SER A 150 -9.20 -7.95 12.32
C SER A 150 -8.95 -7.10 11.07
N ILE A 151 -7.72 -7.13 10.55
CA ILE A 151 -7.30 -6.41 9.34
C ILE A 151 -8.08 -6.91 8.12
N VAL A 152 -8.12 -8.22 7.87
CA VAL A 152 -8.83 -8.76 6.69
C VAL A 152 -10.33 -8.48 6.77
N ARG A 153 -10.93 -8.54 7.97
CA ARG A 153 -12.34 -8.19 8.17
C ARG A 153 -12.63 -6.73 7.83
N LEU A 154 -11.83 -5.79 8.33
CA LEU A 154 -11.98 -4.36 8.01
C LEU A 154 -11.84 -4.11 6.50
N HIS A 155 -10.89 -4.78 5.86
CA HIS A 155 -10.58 -4.58 4.43
C HIS A 155 -11.32 -5.50 3.47
N ARG A 156 -12.35 -6.23 3.92
CA ARG A 156 -13.08 -7.20 3.08
C ARG A 156 -13.50 -6.61 1.74
N ARG A 157 -14.13 -5.42 1.74
CA ARG A 157 -14.59 -4.76 0.51
C ARG A 157 -13.44 -4.46 -0.46
N ARG A 158 -12.32 -3.94 0.05
CA ARG A 158 -11.13 -3.64 -0.76
C ARG A 158 -10.48 -4.90 -1.30
N LEU A 159 -10.43 -5.97 -0.51
CA LEU A 159 -9.90 -7.26 -0.95
C LEU A 159 -10.74 -7.84 -2.09
N LEU A 160 -12.07 -7.83 -1.96
CA LEU A 160 -12.99 -8.26 -3.02
C LEU A 160 -12.83 -7.42 -4.29
N ALA A 161 -12.65 -6.10 -4.14
CA ALA A 161 -12.34 -5.21 -5.25
C ALA A 161 -11.03 -5.55 -5.96
N ARG A 162 -9.97 -5.82 -5.18
CA ARG A 162 -8.67 -6.21 -5.72
C ARG A 162 -8.72 -7.53 -6.48
N LEU A 163 -9.49 -8.48 -5.98
CA LEU A 163 -9.79 -9.76 -6.63
C LEU A 163 -10.63 -9.57 -7.90
N ARG A 164 -11.34 -8.45 -8.02
CA ARG A 164 -12.41 -8.24 -9.01
C ARG A 164 -13.41 -9.39 -8.92
N SER A 165 -13.74 -9.74 -7.67
CA SER A 165 -14.56 -10.88 -7.32
C SER A 165 -16.02 -10.66 -7.72
N SER A 166 -16.71 -11.74 -8.04
CA SER A 166 -18.16 -11.74 -8.23
C SER A 166 -18.92 -11.37 -6.95
N HIS A 167 -18.31 -11.61 -5.79
CA HIS A 167 -18.84 -11.23 -4.47
C HIS A 167 -18.73 -9.73 -4.16
N TRP A 168 -18.07 -8.94 -5.03
CA TRP A 168 -17.86 -7.52 -4.79
C TRP A 168 -19.05 -6.67 -5.24
N GLU A 169 -19.68 -6.00 -4.29
CA GLU A 169 -20.63 -4.93 -4.59
C GLU A 169 -19.89 -3.67 -5.06
N LYS A 170 -19.86 -3.50 -6.38
CA LYS A 170 -19.12 -2.43 -7.04
C LYS A 170 -19.75 -1.06 -6.75
N PRO A 171 -18.97 -0.08 -6.23
CA PRO A 171 -19.47 1.27 -6.01
C PRO A 171 -19.88 1.99 -7.30
N LYS A 172 -20.87 2.88 -7.22
CA LYS A 172 -21.41 3.63 -8.37
C LYS A 172 -20.33 4.39 -9.15
N TYR A 173 -19.37 4.99 -8.47
CA TYR A 173 -18.27 5.75 -9.09
C TYR A 173 -17.30 4.86 -9.89
N LEU A 174 -17.30 3.55 -9.66
CA LEU A 174 -16.53 2.58 -10.44
C LEU A 174 -17.38 1.82 -11.46
N SER A 175 -18.69 2.07 -11.55
CA SER A 175 -19.64 1.32 -12.40
C SER A 175 -19.12 1.11 -13.84
N LYS A 176 -18.54 2.15 -14.44
CA LYS A 176 -17.99 2.13 -15.82
C LYS A 176 -16.71 1.29 -16.02
N SER A 177 -16.03 0.83 -14.95
CA SER A 177 -14.78 0.07 -15.06
C SER A 177 -15.02 -1.42 -15.32
N HIS A 178 -15.08 -1.87 -16.57
CA HIS A 178 -15.27 -3.30 -16.88
C HIS A 178 -13.93 -4.07 -16.86
N LYS A 179 -13.49 -4.51 -15.67
CA LYS A 179 -12.30 -5.36 -15.53
C LYS A 179 -12.73 -6.81 -15.29
N LYS A 180 -12.12 -7.75 -16.01
CA LYS A 180 -12.28 -9.20 -15.78
C LYS A 180 -11.75 -9.61 -14.39
N PRO A 181 -12.22 -10.72 -13.79
CA PRO A 181 -11.71 -11.23 -12.51
C PRO A 181 -10.19 -11.41 -12.50
N LEU A 182 -9.53 -11.24 -11.34
CA LEU A 182 -8.07 -11.37 -11.21
C LEU A 182 -7.58 -12.77 -11.57
N LEU A 183 -8.35 -13.81 -11.24
CA LEU A 183 -8.01 -15.20 -11.61
C LEU A 183 -7.79 -15.37 -13.12
N LYS A 184 -8.53 -14.63 -13.96
CA LYS A 184 -8.42 -14.67 -15.43
C LYS A 184 -7.16 -13.95 -15.96
N ASP A 185 -6.41 -13.28 -15.11
CA ASP A 185 -5.11 -12.72 -15.48
C ASP A 185 -3.96 -13.69 -15.21
N ILE A 186 -4.19 -14.73 -14.39
CA ILE A 186 -3.17 -15.73 -14.06
C ILE A 186 -2.82 -16.58 -15.30
N ASP A 187 -3.76 -16.78 -16.23
CA ASP A 187 -3.48 -17.46 -17.50
C ASP A 187 -2.36 -16.75 -18.30
N ASN A 188 -2.33 -15.41 -18.28
CA ASN A 188 -1.25 -14.65 -18.91
C ASN A 188 0.08 -14.88 -18.16
N LEU A 189 0.07 -15.02 -16.83
CA LEU A 189 1.27 -15.33 -16.06
C LEU A 189 1.83 -16.71 -16.39
N ILE A 190 0.97 -17.73 -16.49
CA ILE A 190 1.36 -19.08 -16.89
C ILE A 190 1.99 -19.05 -18.28
N HIS A 191 1.35 -18.36 -19.23
CA HIS A 191 1.90 -18.18 -20.57
C HIS A 191 3.27 -17.48 -20.52
N ARG A 192 3.44 -16.41 -19.71
CA ARG A 192 4.74 -15.71 -19.59
C ARG A 192 5.83 -16.57 -18.98
N ALA A 193 5.51 -17.44 -18.02
CA ALA A 193 6.47 -18.39 -17.45
C ALA A 193 7.08 -19.31 -18.51
N GLN A 194 6.35 -19.62 -19.59
CA GLN A 194 6.84 -20.42 -20.71
C GLN A 194 7.90 -19.72 -21.56
N PHE A 195 7.87 -18.39 -21.62
CA PHE A 195 8.84 -17.59 -22.39
C PHE A 195 10.01 -17.10 -21.53
N SER A 196 9.81 -16.95 -20.22
CA SER A 196 10.86 -16.49 -19.30
C SER A 196 11.86 -17.58 -18.91
N HIS A 197 11.55 -18.84 -19.21
CA HIS A 197 12.41 -19.99 -18.90
C HIS A 197 12.86 -20.68 -20.18
N THR A 198 14.14 -21.02 -20.23
CA THR A 198 14.72 -21.80 -21.33
C THR A 198 14.35 -23.28 -21.22
N ARG A 199 14.61 -24.06 -22.27
CA ARG A 199 14.40 -25.52 -22.26
C ARG A 199 15.19 -26.24 -21.16
N LYS A 200 16.34 -25.70 -20.75
CA LYS A 200 17.18 -26.27 -19.69
C LYS A 200 16.62 -26.02 -18.28
N GLU A 201 15.72 -25.04 -18.15
CA GLU A 201 15.08 -24.65 -16.89
C GLU A 201 13.64 -25.21 -16.77
N ALA A 202 13.38 -26.35 -17.43
CA ALA A 202 12.05 -26.94 -17.50
C ALA A 202 11.46 -27.24 -16.12
N GLU A 203 12.29 -27.65 -15.15
CA GLU A 203 11.86 -27.93 -13.78
C GLU A 203 11.40 -26.68 -13.05
N SER A 204 12.21 -25.60 -13.05
CA SER A 204 11.84 -24.31 -12.45
C SER A 204 10.56 -23.76 -13.07
N ARG A 205 10.41 -23.85 -14.39
CA ARG A 205 9.18 -23.48 -15.09
C ARG A 205 7.98 -24.29 -14.57
N LEU A 206 8.11 -25.61 -14.46
CA LEU A 206 7.01 -26.47 -13.99
C LEU A 206 6.61 -26.14 -12.55
N GLN A 207 7.56 -25.78 -11.69
CA GLN A 207 7.26 -25.31 -10.33
C GLN A 207 6.46 -24.01 -10.35
N VAL A 208 6.90 -23.00 -11.12
CA VAL A 208 6.16 -21.72 -11.27
C VAL A 208 4.75 -21.96 -11.79
N GLU A 209 4.60 -22.75 -12.86
CA GLU A 209 3.29 -23.08 -13.41
C GLU A 209 2.40 -23.83 -12.40
N LYS A 210 2.97 -24.74 -11.60
CA LYS A 210 2.24 -25.44 -10.54
C LYS A 210 1.70 -24.44 -9.51
N HIS A 211 2.55 -23.58 -8.96
CA HIS A 211 2.14 -22.58 -7.97
C HIS A 211 1.06 -21.63 -8.52
N LEU A 212 1.17 -21.22 -9.79
CA LEU A 212 0.15 -20.40 -10.45
C LEU A 212 -1.19 -21.14 -10.57
N ARG A 213 -1.17 -22.42 -10.96
CA ARG A 213 -2.40 -23.26 -11.05
C ARG A 213 -3.02 -23.51 -9.68
N ASP A 214 -2.21 -23.77 -8.66
CA ASP A 214 -2.68 -23.96 -7.29
C ASP A 214 -3.40 -22.69 -6.80
N LEU A 215 -2.81 -21.50 -7.06
CA LEU A 215 -3.45 -20.21 -6.74
C LEU A 215 -4.75 -19.99 -7.51
N VAL A 216 -4.81 -20.36 -8.79
CA VAL A 216 -6.06 -20.33 -9.57
C VAL A 216 -7.13 -21.19 -8.92
N SER A 217 -6.79 -22.41 -8.50
CA SER A 217 -7.73 -23.30 -7.80
C SER A 217 -8.25 -22.67 -6.51
N THR A 218 -7.38 -22.06 -5.70
CA THR A 218 -7.80 -21.34 -4.48
C THR A 218 -8.76 -20.19 -4.80
N TYR A 219 -8.45 -19.37 -5.80
CA TYR A 219 -9.28 -18.22 -6.17
C TYR A 219 -10.62 -18.67 -6.76
N GLN A 220 -10.60 -19.70 -7.61
CA GLN A 220 -11.81 -20.27 -8.20
C GLN A 220 -12.71 -20.91 -7.15
N ALA A 221 -12.13 -21.61 -6.15
CA ALA A 221 -12.89 -22.15 -5.03
C ALA A 221 -13.61 -21.04 -4.28
N PHE A 222 -12.92 -19.94 -3.96
CA PHE A 222 -13.50 -18.76 -3.31
C PHE A 222 -14.65 -18.13 -4.11
N GLU A 223 -14.51 -17.99 -5.44
CA GLU A 223 -15.57 -17.44 -6.30
C GLU A 223 -16.84 -18.31 -6.31
N ASN A 224 -16.71 -19.62 -6.07
CA ASN A 224 -17.85 -20.55 -6.10
C ASN A 224 -18.61 -20.63 -4.76
N ILE A 225 -18.15 -19.95 -3.71
CA ILE A 225 -18.77 -19.98 -2.38
C ILE A 225 -20.05 -19.16 -2.37
N SER A 226 -21.10 -19.68 -1.74
CA SER A 226 -22.34 -18.94 -1.49
C SER A 226 -22.42 -18.49 -0.04
N GLY A 227 -22.87 -17.26 0.20
CA GLY A 227 -23.10 -16.73 1.55
C GLY A 227 -21.87 -16.05 2.18
N ASN A 228 -21.65 -16.27 3.48
CA ASN A 228 -20.57 -15.61 4.21
C ASN A 228 -19.21 -16.23 3.89
N HIS A 229 -18.36 -15.49 3.18
CA HIS A 229 -17.05 -15.92 2.67
C HIS A 229 -15.86 -15.38 3.48
N LEU A 230 -16.06 -14.98 4.74
CA LEU A 230 -14.99 -14.32 5.50
C LEU A 230 -13.84 -15.26 5.88
N GLU A 231 -14.13 -16.49 6.31
CA GLU A 231 -13.09 -17.49 6.64
C GLU A 231 -12.30 -17.92 5.40
N ASP A 232 -12.99 -18.06 4.26
CA ASP A 232 -12.37 -18.38 2.98
C ASP A 232 -11.51 -17.23 2.48
N LEU A 233 -11.90 -15.97 2.77
CA LEU A 233 -11.07 -14.81 2.48
C LEU A 233 -9.78 -14.82 3.30
N TYR A 234 -9.82 -15.25 4.58
CA TYR A 234 -8.60 -15.46 5.36
C TYR A 234 -7.71 -16.53 4.72
N SER A 235 -8.29 -17.63 4.26
CA SER A 235 -7.52 -18.71 3.62
C SER A 235 -6.91 -18.24 2.29
N LEU A 236 -7.67 -17.49 1.48
CA LEU A 236 -7.22 -16.95 0.20
C LEU A 236 -6.06 -15.95 0.37
N VAL A 237 -6.16 -15.06 1.36
CA VAL A 237 -5.11 -14.06 1.63
C VAL A 237 -3.83 -14.76 2.11
N ALA A 238 -3.95 -15.80 2.95
CA ALA A 238 -2.81 -16.61 3.39
C ALA A 238 -2.15 -17.34 2.20
N ALA A 239 -2.94 -18.00 1.35
CA ALA A 239 -2.44 -18.67 0.15
C ALA A 239 -1.75 -17.70 -0.82
N SER A 240 -2.29 -16.48 -0.97
CA SER A 240 -1.66 -15.42 -1.78
C SER A 240 -0.30 -15.01 -1.22
N PHE A 241 -0.17 -14.96 0.10
CA PHE A 241 1.09 -14.66 0.77
C PHE A 241 2.12 -15.79 0.64
N GLU A 242 1.71 -17.04 0.82
CA GLU A 242 2.58 -18.21 0.62
C GLU A 242 3.06 -18.28 -0.83
N PHE A 243 2.16 -18.08 -1.79
CA PHE A 243 2.48 -17.98 -3.21
C PHE A 243 3.54 -16.90 -3.46
N CYS A 244 3.31 -15.67 -2.97
CA CYS A 244 4.26 -14.58 -3.15
C CYS A 244 5.57 -14.83 -2.40
N SER A 245 5.58 -15.57 -1.30
CA SER A 245 6.79 -15.82 -0.50
C SER A 245 7.64 -16.97 -1.04
N THR A 246 7.13 -17.72 -2.01
CA THR A 246 7.84 -18.85 -2.61
C THR A 246 9.01 -18.38 -3.48
N ALA A 247 10.19 -18.97 -3.27
CA ALA A 247 11.43 -18.56 -3.95
C ALA A 247 11.32 -18.59 -5.49
N SER A 248 10.69 -19.61 -6.07
CA SER A 248 10.48 -19.71 -7.52
C SER A 248 9.58 -18.61 -8.09
N ILE A 249 8.60 -18.14 -7.32
CA ILE A 249 7.73 -17.02 -7.71
C ILE A 249 8.46 -15.69 -7.59
N GLN A 250 9.31 -15.51 -6.58
CA GLN A 250 10.16 -14.32 -6.45
C GLN A 250 11.16 -14.23 -7.61
N ASP A 251 11.84 -15.33 -7.93
CA ASP A 251 12.75 -15.41 -9.09
C ASP A 251 11.99 -15.11 -10.40
N PHE A 252 10.79 -15.68 -10.57
CA PHE A 252 9.95 -15.39 -11.73
C PHE A 252 9.58 -13.90 -11.85
N LEU A 253 9.26 -13.23 -10.75
CA LEU A 253 9.00 -11.79 -10.75
C LEU A 253 10.24 -10.99 -11.17
N VAL A 254 11.40 -11.28 -10.58
CA VAL A 254 12.67 -10.62 -10.93
C VAL A 254 12.95 -10.79 -12.42
N ARG A 255 12.82 -12.02 -12.95
CA ARG A 255 12.98 -12.27 -14.40
C ARG A 255 12.00 -11.50 -15.28
N LEU A 256 10.75 -11.35 -14.84
CA LEU A 256 9.78 -10.54 -15.58
C LEU A 256 10.17 -9.07 -15.59
N GLU A 257 10.66 -8.56 -14.46
CA GLU A 257 11.13 -7.18 -14.32
C GLU A 257 12.40 -6.93 -15.15
N ASP A 258 13.36 -7.86 -15.12
CA ASP A 258 14.61 -7.80 -15.87
C ASP A 258 14.42 -8.03 -17.38
N SER A 259 13.34 -8.71 -17.78
CA SER A 259 13.00 -8.89 -19.20
C SER A 259 12.56 -7.59 -19.89
N ILE A 260 12.36 -6.53 -19.10
CA ILE A 260 12.03 -5.21 -19.58
C ILE A 260 13.34 -4.53 -20.02
N GLY A 261 13.46 -4.22 -21.32
CA GLY A 261 14.48 -3.28 -21.80
C GLY A 261 14.16 -1.84 -21.35
N SER A 262 14.26 -0.85 -22.23
CA SER A 262 13.85 0.53 -21.89
C SER A 262 12.34 0.70 -21.71
N THR A 263 11.52 -0.15 -22.33
CA THR A 263 10.04 -0.10 -22.25
C THR A 263 9.44 -1.51 -22.30
N PRO A 264 8.57 -1.88 -21.34
CA PRO A 264 7.95 -3.21 -21.32
C PRO A 264 6.92 -3.36 -22.43
N THR A 265 6.84 -4.55 -23.03
CA THR A 265 5.71 -4.88 -23.91
C THR A 265 4.39 -4.84 -23.12
N PRO A 266 3.25 -4.51 -23.75
CA PRO A 266 1.96 -4.47 -23.05
C PRO A 266 1.62 -5.76 -22.29
N GLN A 267 2.03 -6.92 -22.81
CA GLN A 267 1.77 -8.22 -22.20
C GLN A 267 2.62 -8.46 -20.95
N VAL A 268 3.90 -8.06 -20.96
CA VAL A 268 4.79 -8.13 -19.79
C VAL A 268 4.35 -7.12 -18.73
N ALA A 269 4.04 -5.88 -19.13
CA ALA A 269 3.50 -4.88 -18.23
C ALA A 269 2.18 -5.35 -17.56
N SER A 270 1.31 -6.02 -18.32
CA SER A 270 0.09 -6.62 -17.78
C SER A 270 0.39 -7.74 -16.77
N ALA A 271 1.32 -8.65 -17.09
CA ALA A 271 1.74 -9.72 -16.18
C ALA A 271 2.31 -9.17 -14.86
N ILE A 272 3.22 -8.20 -14.92
CA ILE A 272 3.77 -7.55 -13.72
C ILE A 272 2.65 -6.90 -12.90
N LYS A 273 1.72 -6.20 -13.55
CA LYS A 273 0.55 -5.62 -12.86
C LYS A 273 -0.29 -6.68 -12.14
N SER A 274 -0.48 -7.85 -12.75
CA SER A 274 -1.20 -8.98 -12.14
C SER A 274 -0.48 -9.54 -10.92
N LEU A 275 0.84 -9.77 -11.00
CA LEU A 275 1.64 -10.20 -9.84
C LEU A 275 1.64 -9.17 -8.72
N ARG A 276 1.81 -7.88 -9.05
CA ARG A 276 1.76 -6.77 -8.09
C ARG A 276 0.38 -6.69 -7.41
N GLN A 277 -0.69 -7.03 -8.13
CA GLN A 277 -2.03 -7.11 -7.54
C GLN A 277 -2.16 -8.27 -6.54
N ILE A 278 -1.57 -9.44 -6.84
CA ILE A 278 -1.51 -10.56 -5.90
C ILE A 278 -0.66 -10.20 -4.68
N GLN A 279 0.46 -9.50 -4.87
CA GLN A 279 1.29 -8.99 -3.76
C GLN A 279 0.53 -8.02 -2.84
N LYS A 280 -0.38 -7.19 -3.39
CA LYS A 280 -1.26 -6.33 -2.59
C LYS A 280 -2.33 -7.10 -1.81
N ILE A 281 -2.68 -8.32 -2.23
CA ILE A 281 -3.56 -9.20 -1.46
C ILE A 281 -2.72 -9.88 -0.37
N ALA A 282 -1.56 -10.43 -0.73
CA ALA A 282 -0.59 -11.02 0.18
C ALA A 282 -0.14 -10.08 1.31
N SER A 283 -0.09 -8.76 1.05
CA SER A 283 0.31 -7.78 2.06
C SER A 283 -0.59 -7.79 3.30
N TYR A 284 -1.86 -8.19 3.18
CA TYR A 284 -2.77 -8.30 4.32
C TYR A 284 -2.38 -9.40 5.31
N ARG A 285 -1.57 -10.38 4.88
CA ARG A 285 -0.92 -11.35 5.76
C ARG A 285 0.48 -10.89 6.20
N ARG A 286 1.25 -10.27 5.30
CA ARG A 286 2.60 -9.75 5.60
C ARG A 286 2.57 -8.67 6.69
N ILE A 287 1.64 -7.73 6.62
CA ILE A 287 1.55 -6.57 7.53
C ILE A 287 1.47 -7.03 9.00
N PRO A 288 0.51 -7.88 9.43
CA PRO A 288 0.45 -8.31 10.83
C PRO A 288 1.70 -9.07 11.28
N ILE A 289 2.32 -9.88 10.41
CA ILE A 289 3.61 -10.54 10.69
C ILE A 289 4.70 -9.49 10.96
N SER A 290 4.79 -8.48 10.08
CA SER A 290 5.76 -7.39 10.20
C SER A 290 5.54 -6.56 11.46
N LEU A 291 4.29 -6.19 11.76
CA LEU A 291 3.95 -5.38 12.94
C LEU A 291 4.28 -6.11 14.24
N VAL A 292 3.92 -7.39 14.36
CA VAL A 292 4.26 -8.20 15.54
C VAL A 292 5.77 -8.37 15.67
N SER A 293 6.48 -8.65 14.57
CA SER A 293 7.94 -8.76 14.58
C SER A 293 8.61 -7.46 15.02
N ILE A 294 8.13 -6.30 14.55
CA ILE A 294 8.64 -4.99 14.94
C ILE A 294 8.33 -4.71 16.42
N ALA A 295 7.11 -4.97 16.88
CA ALA A 295 6.73 -4.78 18.28
C ALA A 295 7.55 -5.66 19.24
N THR A 296 7.83 -6.90 18.83
CA THR A 296 8.70 -7.84 19.57
C THR A 296 10.14 -7.32 19.65
N ARG A 297 10.65 -6.73 18.55
CA ARG A 297 12.04 -6.25 18.47
C ARG A 297 12.26 -4.90 19.14
N TYR A 298 11.24 -4.06 19.22
CA TYR A 298 11.30 -2.72 19.81
C TYR A 298 10.20 -2.50 20.85
N PRO A 299 10.07 -3.37 21.86
CA PRO A 299 8.91 -3.41 22.76
C PRO A 299 8.67 -2.08 23.49
N GLN A 300 9.76 -1.39 23.86
CA GLN A 300 9.71 -0.08 24.52
C GLN A 300 8.95 0.98 23.71
N MET A 301 8.86 0.85 22.39
CA MET A 301 8.14 1.78 21.52
C MET A 301 6.62 1.52 21.49
N PHE A 302 6.19 0.34 21.95
CA PHE A 302 4.80 -0.13 21.89
C PHE A 302 4.16 -0.33 23.26
N THR A 303 4.94 -0.37 24.36
CA THR A 303 4.45 -0.66 25.73
C THR A 303 3.26 0.19 26.17
N HIS A 304 3.24 1.48 25.79
CA HIS A 304 2.16 2.41 26.13
C HIS A 304 1.07 2.51 25.05
N GLY A 305 1.11 1.62 24.06
CA GLY A 305 0.35 1.73 22.83
C GLY A 305 0.89 2.81 21.89
N LEU A 306 0.38 2.77 20.67
CA LEU A 306 0.61 3.78 19.64
C LEU A 306 -0.33 4.96 19.85
N SER A 307 0.22 6.17 19.87
CA SER A 307 -0.55 7.40 19.81
C SER A 307 -0.97 7.68 18.37
N MET A 308 -2.18 8.20 18.16
CA MET A 308 -2.72 8.48 16.82
C MET A 308 -3.09 9.94 16.70
N ALA A 309 -2.48 10.62 15.73
CA ALA A 309 -2.76 12.01 15.42
C ALA A 309 -3.31 12.13 14.00
N TYR A 310 -4.51 12.66 13.88
CA TYR A 310 -5.17 12.85 12.59
C TYR A 310 -4.99 14.29 12.13
N LEU A 311 -4.32 14.49 11.01
CA LEU A 311 -4.05 15.82 10.48
C LEU A 311 -5.33 16.38 9.83
N PRO A 312 -5.80 17.57 10.26
CA PRO A 312 -6.97 18.17 9.64
C PRO A 312 -6.65 18.61 8.21
N PRO A 313 -7.54 18.34 7.23
CA PRO A 313 -7.30 18.72 5.85
C PRO A 313 -7.41 20.24 5.71
N TYR A 314 -6.68 20.76 4.73
CA TYR A 314 -6.81 22.16 4.33
C TYR A 314 -8.09 22.38 3.51
N GLN A 315 -8.60 23.62 3.53
CA GLN A 315 -9.73 24.00 2.68
C GLN A 315 -9.38 23.80 1.20
N SER A 316 -10.40 23.47 0.41
CA SER A 316 -10.24 23.34 -1.03
C SER A 316 -10.41 24.69 -1.72
N ILE A 317 -9.55 25.01 -2.70
CA ILE A 317 -9.69 26.23 -3.51
C ILE A 317 -10.37 25.90 -4.84
N PRO A 318 -11.51 26.50 -5.18
CA PRO A 318 -12.07 26.39 -6.52
C PRO A 318 -11.08 26.84 -7.60
N THR A 319 -11.01 26.14 -8.72
CA THR A 319 -10.17 26.48 -9.86
C THR A 319 -10.94 26.33 -11.16
N LEU A 320 -10.71 27.25 -12.11
CA LEU A 320 -11.24 27.14 -13.47
C LEU A 320 -10.35 26.25 -14.36
N ILE A 321 -9.12 25.97 -13.90
CA ILE A 321 -8.13 25.14 -14.59
C ILE A 321 -8.29 23.70 -14.11
N GLY A 322 -8.81 22.83 -14.97
CA GLY A 322 -8.96 21.40 -14.74
C GLY A 322 -9.45 20.69 -16.01
N TYR A 323 -8.89 19.52 -16.32
CA TYR A 323 -9.24 18.73 -17.50
C TYR A 323 -10.70 18.27 -17.43
N GLU A 324 -11.10 17.77 -16.27
CA GLU A 324 -12.45 17.29 -16.00
C GLU A 324 -13.25 18.28 -15.15
N SER A 325 -14.58 18.31 -15.32
CA SER A 325 -15.46 19.21 -14.57
C SER A 325 -15.42 18.97 -13.05
N TRP A 326 -15.19 17.72 -12.64
CA TRP A 326 -15.04 17.30 -11.25
C TRP A 326 -13.64 17.60 -10.67
N ALA A 327 -12.65 17.93 -11.51
CA ALA A 327 -11.28 18.25 -11.09
C ALA A 327 -11.06 19.75 -10.81
N ARG A 328 -12.14 20.52 -10.67
CA ARG A 328 -12.13 21.99 -10.48
C ARG A 328 -11.99 22.44 -9.02
N THR A 329 -11.54 21.55 -8.14
CA THR A 329 -11.28 21.84 -6.73
C THR A 329 -9.87 21.44 -6.34
N LEU A 330 -9.11 22.39 -5.82
CA LEU A 330 -7.73 22.20 -5.44
C LEU A 330 -7.62 21.76 -3.98
N HIS A 331 -6.83 20.72 -3.74
CA HIS A 331 -6.48 20.22 -2.43
C HIS A 331 -4.96 20.34 -2.17
N VAL A 332 -4.36 21.52 -2.40
CA VAL A 332 -2.93 21.73 -2.10
C VAL A 332 -2.77 21.83 -0.59
N HIS A 333 -2.01 20.90 0.00
CA HIS A 333 -1.92 20.70 1.43
C HIS A 333 -0.55 21.08 2.03
N ALA A 334 0.49 21.24 1.21
CA ALA A 334 1.79 21.71 1.65
C ALA A 334 2.61 22.22 0.46
N GLU A 335 3.41 23.26 0.69
CA GLU A 335 4.54 23.61 -0.17
C GLU A 335 5.79 22.93 0.41
N VAL A 336 6.25 21.87 -0.25
CA VAL A 336 7.49 21.18 0.14
C VAL A 336 8.62 21.75 -0.70
N GLN A 337 9.45 22.60 -0.09
CA GLN A 337 10.76 22.90 -0.64
C GLN A 337 11.66 21.71 -0.31
N LEU A 338 12.11 20.99 -1.33
CA LEU A 338 13.12 19.96 -1.16
C LEU A 338 14.42 20.65 -0.72
N ALA A 339 14.71 20.62 0.59
CA ALA A 339 16.00 21.05 1.11
C ALA A 339 17.01 19.93 0.80
N LEU A 340 17.66 20.03 -0.37
CA LEU A 340 18.86 19.28 -0.67
C LEU A 340 20.00 19.92 0.13
N HIS A 341 20.50 19.22 1.16
CA HIS A 341 21.70 19.62 1.90
C HIS A 341 22.96 19.09 1.23
#